data_AF-A0A2A7AAD9-F1
#
_entry.id   AF-A0A2A7AAD9-F1
#
_cell.length_a   1.000
_cell.length_b   1.000
_cell.length_c   1.000
_cell.angle_alpha   90.00
_cell.angle_beta   90.00
_cell.angle_gamma   90.00
#
_symmetry.space_group_name_H-M   'P 1'
#
loop_
_entity.id
_entity.type
_entity.pdbx_description
1 polymer ?
#
loop_
_entity_poly.entity_id
_entity_poly.type
_entity_poly.pdbx_seq_one_letter_code
_entity_poly.pdbx_strand_id
1 'polypeptide(L)'
;MYKKHLMLAAFIFGVVFAFSFKFQVDYKKISEDATTLVSIAIAVYITVPSFMVGSPYADKLKRTVDPKRVGMSKLGTLRDYLRDSMFFSILTIVLRVLYKLELVSFGKYCNGKIDVDLLISSFSCAVFALNILFLWLIFKLILVTMMNAANYDNEGK
;
A
#
# COMPACT_ATOMS: atom_id res chain seq x y z
N MET A 1 1.64 -7.98 -8.89
CA MET A 1 0.31 -7.98 -8.22
C MET A 1 -0.75 -8.83 -8.95
N TYR A 2 -1.67 -9.49 -8.22
CA TYR A 2 -2.81 -10.21 -8.84
C TYR A 2 -3.81 -9.24 -9.47
N LYS A 3 -4.37 -9.58 -10.64
CA LYS A 3 -5.38 -8.75 -11.33
C LYS A 3 -6.58 -8.39 -10.45
N LYS A 4 -7.05 -9.32 -9.61
CA LYS A 4 -8.15 -9.08 -8.66
C LYS A 4 -7.80 -8.02 -7.61
N HIS A 5 -6.56 -8.02 -7.11
CA HIS A 5 -6.14 -7.07 -6.10
C HIS A 5 -5.84 -5.70 -6.73
N LEU A 6 -5.37 -5.68 -7.97
CA LEU A 6 -5.24 -4.45 -8.75
C LEU A 6 -6.62 -3.82 -9.02
N MET A 7 -7.62 -4.64 -9.38
CA MET A 7 -9.00 -4.19 -9.56
C MET A 7 -9.61 -3.69 -8.25
N LEU A 8 -9.33 -4.37 -7.13
CA LEU A 8 -9.73 -3.91 -5.79
C LEU A 8 -9.06 -2.59 -5.42
N ALA A 9 -7.76 -2.43 -5.70
CA ALA A 9 -7.03 -1.18 -5.48
C ALA A 9 -7.62 -0.04 -6.31
N ALA A 10 -7.89 -0.28 -7.59
CA ALA A 10 -8.53 0.70 -8.47
C ALA A 10 -9.95 1.06 -7.99
N PHE A 11 -10.72 0.08 -7.50
CA PHE A 11 -12.04 0.30 -6.95
C PHE A 11 -11.99 1.16 -5.66
N ILE A 12 -11.12 0.81 -4.71
CA ILE A 12 -10.93 1.57 -3.47
C ILE A 12 -10.45 2.99 -3.78
N PHE A 13 -9.49 3.12 -4.69
CA PHE A 13 -9.01 4.42 -5.14
C PHE A 13 -10.15 5.28 -5.70
N GLY A 14 -10.95 4.72 -6.61
CA GLY A 14 -12.08 5.44 -7.21
C GLY A 14 -13.16 5.84 -6.20
N VAL A 15 -13.52 4.93 -5.28
CA VAL A 15 -14.53 5.18 -4.24
C VAL A 15 -14.06 6.25 -3.27
N VAL A 16 -12.83 6.13 -2.75
CA VAL A 16 -12.29 7.11 -1.80
C VAL A 16 -12.06 8.45 -2.48
N PHE A 17 -11.59 8.46 -3.73
CA PHE A 17 -11.43 9.69 -4.49
C PHE A 17 -12.78 10.41 -4.69
N ALA A 18 -13.80 9.69 -5.17
CA ALA A 18 -15.13 10.27 -5.39
C ALA A 18 -15.78 10.76 -4.08
N PHE A 19 -15.61 10.01 -2.99
CA PHE A 19 -16.11 10.39 -1.68
C PHE A 19 -15.39 11.63 -1.14
N SER A 20 -14.06 11.64 -1.16
CA SER A 20 -13.25 12.78 -0.72
C SER A 20 -13.53 14.04 -1.54
N PHE A 21 -13.76 13.89 -2.84
CA PHE A 21 -14.14 15.00 -3.71
C PHE A 21 -15.54 15.54 -3.38
N LYS A 22 -16.53 14.65 -3.16
CA LYS A 22 -17.90 15.04 -2.82
C LYS A 22 -18.01 15.71 -1.44
N PHE A 23 -17.25 15.24 -0.45
CA PHE A 23 -17.28 15.74 0.93
C PHE A 23 -16.25 16.84 1.21
N GLN A 24 -15.49 17.26 0.19
CA GLN A 24 -14.44 18.27 0.31
C GLN A 24 -13.45 17.98 1.44
N VAL A 25 -12.97 16.74 1.50
CA VAL A 25 -12.05 16.31 2.55
C VAL A 25 -10.71 17.00 2.38
N ASP A 26 -10.26 17.67 3.45
CA ASP A 26 -8.93 18.27 3.53
C ASP A 26 -7.92 17.26 4.08
N TYR A 27 -7.09 16.74 3.18
CA TYR A 27 -6.02 15.79 3.48
C TYR A 27 -4.99 16.39 4.43
N LYS A 28 -4.78 17.72 4.44
CA LYS A 28 -3.81 18.39 5.32
C LYS A 28 -4.08 18.03 6.78
N LYS A 29 -5.35 17.93 7.19
CA LYS A 29 -5.78 17.59 8.55
C LYS A 29 -5.36 16.20 9.00
N ILE A 30 -5.40 15.20 8.11
CA ILE A 30 -5.10 13.80 8.43
C ILE A 30 -3.68 13.37 8.01
N SER A 31 -2.99 14.24 7.27
CA SER A 31 -1.73 13.88 6.60
C SER A 31 -0.60 13.55 7.58
N GLU A 32 -0.65 14.03 8.82
CA GLU A 32 0.29 13.69 9.88
C GLU A 32 0.11 12.23 10.34
N ASP A 33 -1.10 11.87 10.75
CA ASP A 33 -1.47 10.51 11.13
C ASP A 33 -1.22 9.52 9.98
N ALA A 34 -1.55 9.94 8.75
CA ALA A 34 -1.31 9.16 7.55
C ALA A 34 0.18 8.86 7.35
N THR A 35 1.06 9.84 7.56
CA THR A 35 2.51 9.68 7.43
C THR A 35 3.07 8.77 8.52
N THR A 36 2.56 8.88 9.75
CA THR A 36 2.93 7.98 10.86
C THR A 36 2.58 6.54 10.53
N LEU A 37 1.35 6.27 10.07
CA LEU A 37 0.93 4.93 9.67
C LEU A 37 1.77 4.38 8.52
N VAL A 38 2.02 5.20 7.50
CA VAL A 38 2.84 4.82 6.34
C VAL A 38 4.28 4.53 6.74
N SER A 39 4.84 5.25 7.71
CA SER A 39 6.19 5.00 8.22
C SER A 39 6.29 3.64 8.91
N ILE A 40 5.28 3.27 9.71
CA ILE A 40 5.15 1.93 10.30
C ILE A 40 5.02 0.88 9.21
N ALA A 41 4.21 1.14 8.18
CA ALA A 41 4.03 0.22 7.06
C ALA A 41 5.34 -0.05 6.31
N ILE A 42 6.16 0.98 6.07
CA ILE A 42 7.49 0.83 5.45
C ILE A 42 8.38 -0.08 6.30
N ALA A 43 8.40 0.10 7.62
CA ALA A 43 9.18 -0.76 8.51
C ALA A 43 8.77 -2.23 8.34
N VAL A 44 7.46 -2.51 8.33
CA VAL A 44 6.92 -3.85 8.07
C VAL A 44 7.35 -4.37 6.69
N TYR A 45 7.29 -3.53 5.65
CA TYR A 45 7.67 -3.91 4.29
C TYR A 45 9.16 -4.27 4.15
N ILE A 46 10.03 -3.70 4.98
CA ILE A 46 11.46 -4.04 5.05
C ILE A 46 11.68 -5.31 5.89
N THR A 47 10.92 -5.50 6.97
CA THR A 47 11.04 -6.70 7.82
C THR A 47 10.63 -7.98 7.10
N VAL A 48 9.56 -7.95 6.29
CA VAL A 48 9.06 -9.14 5.57
C VAL A 48 10.14 -9.84 4.73
N PRO A 49 10.81 -9.19 3.77
CA PRO A 49 11.86 -9.83 2.99
C PRO A 49 13.04 -10.24 3.88
N SER A 50 13.37 -9.47 4.93
CA SER A 50 14.45 -9.80 5.87
C SER A 50 14.18 -11.11 6.61
N PHE A 51 12.95 -11.36 7.04
CA PHE A 51 12.54 -12.63 7.64
C PHE A 51 12.51 -13.78 6.63
N MET A 52 12.22 -13.48 5.37
CA MET A 52 12.13 -14.50 4.33
C MET A 52 13.50 -14.97 3.85
N VAL A 53 14.53 -14.11 3.83
CA VAL A 53 15.89 -14.49 3.42
C VAL A 53 16.43 -15.62 4.30
N GLY A 54 16.75 -16.76 3.69
CA GLY A 54 17.28 -17.94 4.39
C GLY A 54 16.21 -18.82 5.06
N SER A 55 14.92 -18.46 4.99
CA SER A 55 13.85 -19.26 5.58
C SER A 55 13.42 -20.43 4.68
N PRO A 56 13.09 -21.62 5.25
CA PRO A 56 12.52 -22.74 4.49
C PRO A 56 11.20 -22.36 3.78
N TYR A 57 10.48 -21.38 4.33
CA TYR A 57 9.26 -20.84 3.75
C TYR A 57 9.54 -20.08 2.44
N ALA A 58 10.58 -19.26 2.38
CA ALA A 58 10.95 -18.56 1.16
C ALA A 58 11.38 -19.52 0.04
N ASP A 59 12.07 -20.61 0.37
CA ASP A 59 12.40 -21.66 -0.59
C ASP A 59 11.16 -22.37 -1.12
N LYS A 60 10.17 -22.66 -0.25
CA LYS A 60 8.85 -23.16 -0.67
C LYS A 60 8.16 -22.15 -1.61
N LEU A 61 8.16 -20.86 -1.30
CA LEU A 61 7.52 -19.83 -2.13
C LEU A 61 8.25 -19.59 -3.46
N LYS A 62 9.58 -19.76 -3.49
CA LYS A 62 10.40 -19.66 -4.70
C LYS A 62 10.12 -20.81 -5.66
N ARG A 63 9.97 -22.03 -5.14
CA ARG A 63 9.72 -23.25 -5.91
C ARG A 63 8.25 -23.42 -6.31
N THR A 64 7.32 -22.79 -5.58
CA THR A 64 5.89 -22.85 -5.89
C THR A 64 5.55 -21.86 -7.01
N VAL A 65 5.19 -22.39 -8.18
CA VAL A 65 4.62 -21.61 -9.28
C VAL A 65 3.29 -21.00 -8.84
N ASP A 66 3.09 -19.73 -9.17
CA ASP A 66 1.85 -19.02 -8.89
C ASP A 66 0.77 -19.46 -9.89
N PRO A 67 -0.30 -20.16 -9.45
CA PRO A 67 -1.33 -20.66 -10.37
C PRO A 67 -2.13 -19.54 -11.03
N LYS A 68 -2.04 -18.30 -10.54
CA LYS A 68 -2.77 -17.14 -11.09
C LYS A 68 -1.87 -16.21 -11.93
N ARG A 69 -0.56 -16.47 -12.01
CA ARG A 69 0.39 -15.74 -12.87
C ARG A 69 1.34 -16.71 -13.58
N VAL A 70 1.12 -16.90 -14.87
CA VAL A 70 1.94 -17.75 -15.74
C VAL A 70 3.41 -17.32 -15.65
N GLY A 71 4.30 -18.25 -15.29
CA GLY A 71 5.75 -18.04 -15.26
C GLY A 71 6.33 -17.35 -14.02
N MET A 72 5.50 -16.97 -13.03
CA MET A 72 5.97 -16.33 -11.78
C MET A 72 5.88 -17.30 -10.60
N SER A 73 6.85 -17.23 -9.69
CA SER A 73 6.74 -17.91 -8.39
C SER A 73 5.89 -17.06 -7.43
N LYS A 74 5.32 -17.69 -6.40
CA LYS A 74 4.62 -16.95 -5.32
C LYS A 74 5.53 -15.90 -4.66
N LEU A 75 6.84 -16.19 -4.57
CA LEU A 75 7.84 -15.23 -4.10
C LEU A 75 8.01 -14.03 -5.04
N GLY A 76 8.01 -14.26 -6.36
CA GLY A 76 8.04 -13.20 -7.37
C GLY A 76 6.80 -12.30 -7.29
N THR A 77 5.62 -12.90 -7.14
CA THR A 77 4.38 -12.13 -6.94
C THR A 77 4.45 -11.29 -5.67
N LEU A 78 4.95 -11.83 -4.55
CA LEU A 78 5.11 -11.09 -3.30
C LEU A 78 6.09 -9.91 -3.43
N ARG A 79 7.22 -10.11 -4.12
CA ARG A 79 8.18 -9.04 -4.41
C ARG A 79 7.50 -7.87 -5.12
N ASP A 80 6.63 -8.14 -6.09
CA ASP A 80 5.87 -7.09 -6.77
C ASP A 80 4.94 -6.34 -5.80
N TYR A 81 4.24 -7.05 -4.89
CA TYR A 81 3.39 -6.40 -3.89
C TYR A 81 4.19 -5.45 -2.98
N LEU A 82 5.36 -5.88 -2.51
CA LEU A 82 6.23 -5.06 -1.66
C LEU A 82 6.81 -3.87 -2.42
N ARG A 83 7.17 -4.05 -3.70
CA ARG A 83 7.67 -2.98 -4.55
C ARG A 83 6.60 -1.91 -4.79
N ASP A 84 5.41 -2.34 -5.17
CA ASP A 84 4.28 -1.45 -5.43
C ASP A 84 3.87 -0.73 -4.13
N SER A 85 3.78 -1.44 -3.00
CA SER A 85 3.42 -0.84 -1.72
C SER A 85 4.44 0.19 -1.25
N MET A 86 5.74 -0.10 -1.36
CA MET A 86 6.80 0.86 -1.02
C MET A 86 6.73 2.12 -1.90
N PHE A 87 6.43 1.97 -3.19
CA PHE A 87 6.27 3.11 -4.09
C PHE A 87 5.13 4.03 -3.63
N PHE A 88 3.95 3.48 -3.32
CA PHE A 88 2.82 4.27 -2.80
C PHE A 88 3.09 4.88 -1.42
N SER A 89 3.85 4.20 -0.57
CA SER A 89 4.25 4.73 0.74
C SER A 89 5.19 5.93 0.59
N ILE A 90 6.24 5.82 -0.23
CA ILE A 90 7.15 6.93 -0.53
C ILE A 90 6.38 8.09 -1.15
N LEU A 91 5.47 7.82 -2.10
CA LEU A 91 4.62 8.84 -2.72
C LEU A 91 3.79 9.60 -1.66
N THR A 92 3.27 8.92 -0.65
CA THR A 92 2.48 9.55 0.42
C THR A 92 3.32 10.48 1.29
N ILE A 93 4.56 10.08 1.60
CA ILE A 93 5.51 10.92 2.35
C ILE A 93 5.89 12.17 1.52
N VAL A 94 6.18 11.99 0.23
CA VAL A 94 6.47 13.12 -0.67
C VAL A 94 5.29 14.07 -0.73
N LEU A 95 4.06 13.56 -0.87
CA LEU A 95 2.85 14.39 -0.84
C LEU A 95 2.73 15.18 0.47
N ARG A 96 2.97 14.56 1.64
CA ARG A 96 3.00 15.28 2.93
C ARG A 96 4.02 16.41 2.95
N VAL A 97 5.24 16.16 2.47
CA VAL A 97 6.30 17.19 2.41
C VAL A 97 5.88 18.34 1.50
N LEU A 98 5.31 18.04 0.33
CA LEU A 98 4.78 19.04 -0.59
C LEU A 98 3.67 19.90 0.05
N TYR A 99 2.77 19.29 0.82
CA TYR A 99 1.75 20.00 1.60
C TYR A 99 2.34 20.90 2.70
N LYS A 100 3.40 20.45 3.37
CA LYS A 100 4.05 21.20 4.45
C LYS A 100 4.85 22.40 3.92
N LEU A 101 5.42 22.27 2.72
CA LEU A 101 6.16 23.34 2.05
C LEU A 101 5.25 24.35 1.32
N GLU A 102 3.93 24.18 1.40
CA GLU A 102 2.92 24.98 0.68
C GLU A 102 3.15 25.06 -0.84
N LEU A 103 4.02 24.23 -1.41
CA LEU A 103 4.29 24.10 -2.85
C LEU A 103 3.07 23.61 -3.64
N VAL A 104 2.07 23.10 -2.92
CA VAL A 104 0.79 22.60 -3.46
C VAL A 104 -0.30 23.66 -3.42
N SER A 105 -0.04 24.86 -2.88
CA SER A 105 -0.96 26.01 -2.93
C SER A 105 -1.05 26.58 -4.36
N PHE A 106 -1.53 25.77 -5.30
CA PHE A 106 -1.96 26.22 -6.61
C PHE A 106 -3.37 26.78 -6.45
N GLY A 107 -3.48 27.95 -5.81
CA GLY A 107 -4.76 28.64 -5.68
C GLY A 107 -5.52 28.66 -7.01
N LYS A 108 -6.86 28.58 -6.96
CA LYS A 108 -7.82 28.54 -8.09
C LYS A 108 -7.21 28.69 -9.50
N TYR A 109 -6.63 27.62 -10.05
CA TYR A 109 -6.20 27.61 -11.44
C TYR A 109 -7.40 27.29 -12.34
N CYS A 110 -7.59 28.08 -13.40
CA CYS A 110 -8.76 28.10 -14.30
C CYS A 110 -10.08 28.61 -13.70
N ASN A 111 -10.23 29.94 -13.68
CA ASN A 111 -11.53 30.64 -13.78
C ASN A 111 -12.61 30.17 -12.77
N GLY A 112 -12.21 29.83 -11.54
CA GLY A 112 -13.11 29.54 -10.42
C GLY A 112 -13.89 28.23 -10.48
N LYS A 113 -13.63 27.32 -11.44
CA LYS A 113 -14.40 26.07 -11.61
C LYS A 113 -13.71 24.80 -11.14
N ILE A 114 -12.38 24.77 -11.09
CA ILE A 114 -11.62 23.58 -10.68
C ILE A 114 -10.79 23.94 -9.47
N ASP A 115 -11.17 23.40 -8.33
CA ASP A 115 -10.40 23.53 -7.09
C ASP A 115 -9.27 22.49 -7.11
N VAL A 116 -8.10 22.94 -7.56
CA VAL A 116 -6.91 22.09 -7.74
C VAL A 116 -6.43 21.57 -6.38
N ASP A 117 -6.58 22.36 -5.32
CA ASP A 117 -6.25 21.95 -3.95
C ASP A 117 -7.14 20.80 -3.50
N LEU A 118 -8.44 20.86 -3.83
CA LEU A 118 -9.39 19.77 -3.56
C LEU A 118 -9.07 18.49 -4.37
N LEU A 119 -8.65 18.62 -5.62
CA LEU A 119 -8.25 17.48 -6.45
C LEU A 119 -7.01 16.79 -5.89
N ILE A 120 -5.98 17.56 -5.52
CA ILE A 120 -4.74 17.00 -4.96
C ILE A 120 -5.00 16.41 -3.57
N SER A 121 -5.90 17.02 -2.79
CA SER A 121 -6.32 16.51 -1.48
C SER A 121 -7.04 15.17 -1.62
N SER A 122 -8.01 15.09 -2.53
CA SER A 122 -8.77 13.87 -2.82
C SER A 122 -7.86 12.77 -3.36
N PHE A 123 -6.91 13.13 -4.23
CA PHE A 123 -5.90 12.21 -4.75
C PHE A 123 -5.03 11.64 -3.63
N SER A 124 -4.54 12.52 -2.74
CA SER A 124 -3.68 12.13 -1.61
C SER A 124 -4.42 11.23 -0.61
N CYS A 125 -5.70 11.51 -0.37
CA CYS A 125 -6.58 10.66 0.44
C CYS A 125 -6.77 9.26 -0.19
N ALA A 126 -6.97 9.19 -1.51
CA ALA A 126 -7.08 7.93 -2.22
C ALA A 126 -5.77 7.12 -2.22
N VAL A 127 -4.62 7.80 -2.38
CA VAL A 127 -3.28 7.17 -2.22
C VAL A 127 -3.06 6.67 -0.79
N PHE A 128 -3.51 7.40 0.22
CA PHE A 128 -3.45 6.94 1.61
C PHE A 128 -4.30 5.69 1.84
N ALA A 129 -5.52 5.63 1.30
CA ALA A 129 -6.36 4.43 1.39
C ALA A 129 -5.72 3.21 0.71
N LEU A 130 -5.00 3.41 -0.40
CA LEU A 130 -4.21 2.34 -1.02
C LEU A 130 -3.13 1.81 -0.07
N ASN A 131 -2.45 2.68 0.67
CA ASN A 131 -1.45 2.26 1.67
C ASN A 131 -2.07 1.36 2.75
N ILE A 132 -3.26 1.69 3.24
CA ILE A 132 -3.99 0.85 4.20
C ILE A 132 -4.31 -0.53 3.60
N LEU A 133 -4.77 -0.57 2.34
CA LEU A 133 -5.06 -1.82 1.64
C LEU A 133 -3.80 -2.70 1.50
N PHE A 134 -2.68 -2.10 1.09
CA PHE A 134 -1.42 -2.83 0.94
C PHE A 134 -0.91 -3.35 2.28
N LEU A 135 -0.98 -2.53 3.33
CA LEU A 135 -0.63 -2.92 4.68
C LEU A 135 -1.47 -4.12 5.14
N TRP A 136 -2.78 -4.09 4.91
CA TRP A 136 -3.68 -5.20 5.22
C TRP A 136 -3.33 -6.49 4.46
N LEU A 137 -3.04 -6.39 3.16
CA LEU A 137 -2.68 -7.56 2.34
C LEU A 137 -1.38 -8.21 2.82
N ILE A 138 -0.39 -7.39 3.17
CA ILE A 138 0.91 -7.86 3.66
C ILE A 138 0.77 -8.41 5.09
N PHE A 139 0.01 -7.76 5.95
CA PHE A 139 -0.30 -8.26 7.29
C PHE A 139 -0.98 -9.63 7.25
N LYS A 140 -2.00 -9.80 6.39
CA LYS A 140 -2.68 -11.09 6.19
C LYS A 140 -1.71 -12.18 5.74
N LEU A 141 -0.78 -11.84 4.85
CA LEU A 141 0.26 -12.78 4.44
C LEU A 141 1.12 -13.19 5.63
N ILE A 142 1.68 -12.23 6.37
CA ILE A 142 2.54 -12.49 7.53
C ILE A 142 1.80 -13.38 8.54
N LEU A 143 0.56 -13.06 8.88
CA LEU A 143 -0.23 -13.83 9.83
C LEU A 143 -0.40 -15.29 9.39
N VAL A 144 -0.72 -15.52 8.10
CA VAL A 144 -0.78 -16.88 7.55
C VAL A 144 0.58 -17.57 7.58
N THR A 145 1.68 -16.85 7.30
CA THR A 145 3.03 -17.43 7.37
C THR A 145 3.40 -17.85 8.80
N MET A 146 3.08 -17.02 9.80
CA MET A 146 3.37 -17.30 11.20
C MET A 146 2.52 -18.44 11.75
N MET A 147 1.22 -18.46 11.43
CA MET A 147 0.34 -19.58 11.82
C MET A 147 0.77 -20.90 11.20
N ASN A 148 1.16 -20.89 9.92
CA ASN A 148 1.68 -22.09 9.29
C ASN A 148 3.00 -22.54 9.93
N ALA A 149 3.90 -21.61 10.27
CA ALA A 149 5.13 -21.94 10.99
C ALA A 149 4.86 -22.55 12.38
N ALA A 150 3.87 -22.03 13.12
CA ALA A 150 3.46 -22.58 14.41
C ALA A 150 2.87 -23.99 14.30
N ASN A 151 2.21 -24.32 13.18
CA ASN A 151 1.71 -25.67 12.94
C ASN A 151 2.83 -26.68 12.62
N TYR A 152 3.90 -26.27 11.92
CA TYR A 152 5.07 -27.15 11.69
C TYR A 152 5.81 -27.52 12.99
N ASP A 153 5.79 -26.65 14.01
CA ASP A 153 6.42 -26.93 15.31
C ASP A 153 5.61 -27.93 16.16
N ASN A 154 4.32 -28.09 15.86
CA ASN A 154 3.44 -29.06 16.53
C ASN A 154 3.39 -30.43 15.85
N GLU A 155 3.69 -30.52 14.55
CA GLU A 155 3.76 -31.81 13.81
C GLU A 155 5.15 -32.46 13.86
N GLY A 156 6.15 -31.77 14.44
CA GLY A 156 7.51 -32.27 14.65
C GLY A 156 7.76 -32.92 16.02
N LYS A 157 6.71 -33.22 16.79
CA LYS A 157 6.77 -34.00 18.03
C LYS A 157 5.99 -35.30 17.89
#